data_AF-A0A955S3M6-F1
#
_entry.id   AF-A0A955S3M6-F1
#
_cell.length_a   1.000
_cell.length_b   1.000
_cell.length_c   1.000
_cell.angle_alpha   90.00
_cell.angle_beta   90.00
_cell.angle_gamma   90.00
#
_symmetry.space_group_name_H-M   'P 1'
#
loop_
_entity.id
_entity.type
_entity.pdbx_description
1 polymer ?
#
loop_
_entity_poly.entity_id
_entity_poly.type
_entity_poly.pdbx_seq_one_letter_code
_entity_poly.pdbx_strand_id
1 'polypeptide(L)'
;AQLADATKTLTSRELAELAETMSARELAELAETMSARELAEMAETLSARQLAEMAETMSSRQLAEMAETMTGARLQDFLKTLSPAQLADATKTLTSRELAEMAETMSARELAELAETMSARELAEMAETLSARQLAEMAETMSSRQLAEMAETMTGARLQDVLKTLSP
;
A
#
# COMPACT_ATOMS: atom_id res chain seq x y z
N ALA A 1 -22.43 -4.43 15.88
CA ALA A 1 -23.71 -3.66 15.87
C ALA A 1 -23.81 -2.64 17.01
N GLN A 2 -23.77 -3.05 18.29
CA GLN A 2 -23.86 -2.09 19.41
C GLN A 2 -22.69 -1.09 19.48
N LEU A 3 -21.46 -1.55 19.19
CA LEU A 3 -20.27 -0.71 19.26
C LEU A 3 -20.21 0.32 18.11
N ALA A 4 -20.57 -0.09 16.89
CA ALA A 4 -20.72 0.79 15.75
C ALA A 4 -21.82 1.85 15.93
N ASP A 5 -22.94 1.50 16.57
CA ASP A 5 -24.01 2.48 16.82
C ASP A 5 -23.64 3.47 17.94
N ALA A 6 -22.89 3.02 18.95
CA ALA A 6 -22.40 3.86 20.03
C ALA A 6 -21.35 4.89 19.59
N THR A 7 -20.67 4.65 18.47
CA THR A 7 -19.57 5.49 17.96
C THR A 7 -20.02 6.51 16.91
N LYS A 8 -21.19 6.35 16.28
CA LYS A 8 -21.73 7.28 15.26
C LYS A 8 -21.91 8.74 15.70
N THR A 9 -22.01 8.98 17.00
CA THR A 9 -22.16 10.33 17.56
C THR A 9 -20.83 10.94 18.02
N LEU A 10 -19.75 10.16 18.02
CA LEU A 10 -18.44 10.64 18.43
C LEU A 10 -17.83 11.49 17.31
N THR A 11 -17.10 12.52 17.70
CA THR A 11 -16.18 13.21 16.81
C THR A 11 -15.02 12.29 16.43
N SER A 12 -14.34 12.58 15.31
CA SER A 12 -13.14 11.84 14.90
C SER A 12 -12.08 11.77 16.00
N ARG A 13 -11.95 12.84 16.79
CA ARG A 13 -11.02 12.90 17.92
C ARG A 13 -11.44 11.95 19.06
N GLU A 14 -12.70 11.96 19.46
CA GLU A 14 -13.19 11.07 20.52
C GLU A 14 -13.11 9.61 20.11
N LEU A 15 -13.35 9.32 18.83
CA LEU A 15 -13.25 7.98 18.27
C LEU A 15 -11.79 7.50 18.24
N ALA A 16 -10.85 8.38 17.90
CA ALA A 16 -9.43 8.11 17.94
C ALA A 16 -8.89 7.88 19.37
N GLU A 17 -9.38 8.64 20.36
CA GLU A 17 -9.06 8.43 21.78
C GLU A 17 -9.65 7.11 22.31
N LEU A 18 -10.87 6.74 21.89
CA LEU A 18 -11.47 5.45 22.23
C LEU A 18 -10.66 4.29 21.65
N ALA A 19 -10.24 4.40 20.39
CA ALA A 19 -9.49 3.39 19.64
C ALA A 19 -8.18 2.99 20.34
N GLU A 20 -7.51 3.90 21.05
CA GLU A 20 -6.30 3.59 21.83
C GLU A 20 -6.52 2.54 22.92
N THR A 21 -7.75 2.44 23.44
CA THR A 21 -8.11 1.52 24.54
C THR A 21 -8.80 0.24 24.08
N MET A 22 -9.14 0.15 22.79
CA MET A 22 -9.85 -0.98 22.21
C MET A 22 -8.91 -2.15 21.91
N SER A 23 -9.44 -3.36 22.01
CA SER A 23 -8.78 -4.55 21.50
C SER A 23 -8.77 -4.58 19.97
N ALA A 24 -7.85 -5.35 19.40
CA ALA A 24 -7.77 -5.67 17.96
C ALA A 24 -9.14 -6.01 17.35
N ARG A 25 -9.90 -6.85 18.05
CA ARG A 25 -11.20 -7.33 17.61
C ARG A 25 -12.25 -6.21 17.60
N GLU A 26 -12.25 -5.36 18.62
CA GLU A 26 -13.19 -4.26 18.69
C GLU A 26 -12.89 -3.21 17.60
N LEU A 27 -11.60 -2.97 17.29
CA LEU A 27 -11.19 -2.11 16.18
C LEU A 27 -11.67 -2.65 14.84
N ALA A 28 -11.51 -3.96 14.61
CA ALA A 28 -12.02 -4.63 13.42
C ALA A 28 -13.54 -4.51 13.26
N GLU A 29 -14.30 -4.78 14.33
CA GLU A 29 -15.77 -4.68 14.31
C GLU A 29 -16.24 -3.24 14.05
N LEU A 30 -15.48 -2.24 14.54
CA LEU A 30 -15.74 -0.83 14.25
C LEU A 30 -15.46 -0.51 12.78
N ALA A 31 -14.33 -0.99 12.26
CA ALA A 31 -13.87 -0.73 10.89
C ALA A 31 -14.84 -1.23 9.80
N GLU A 32 -15.58 -2.30 10.04
CA GLU A 32 -16.62 -2.80 9.13
C GLU A 32 -17.75 -1.77 8.86
N THR A 33 -17.92 -0.77 9.72
CA THR A 33 -19.04 0.18 9.65
C THR A 33 -18.63 1.61 9.32
N MET A 34 -17.33 1.88 9.20
CA MET A 34 -16.77 3.20 8.98
C MET A 34 -16.44 3.44 7.51
N SER A 35 -16.45 4.70 7.09
CA SER A 35 -15.90 5.12 5.81
C SER A 35 -14.36 5.10 5.83
N ALA A 36 -13.74 5.00 4.65
CA ALA A 36 -12.28 5.04 4.52
C ALA A 36 -11.64 6.29 5.15
N ARG A 37 -12.31 7.45 5.05
CA ARG A 37 -11.84 8.70 5.65
C ARG A 37 -11.83 8.63 7.18
N GLU A 38 -12.90 8.15 7.79
CA GLU A 38 -12.96 8.05 9.25
C GLU A 38 -11.94 7.03 9.78
N LEU A 39 -11.72 5.95 9.03
CA LEU A 39 -10.68 4.96 9.33
C LEU A 39 -9.27 5.54 9.25
N ALA A 40 -8.98 6.37 8.26
CA ALA A 40 -7.69 7.05 8.15
C ALA A 40 -7.48 8.07 9.27
N GLU A 41 -8.52 8.82 9.65
CA GLU A 41 -8.46 9.73 10.80
C GLU A 41 -8.21 8.97 12.12
N MET A 42 -8.77 7.76 12.28
CA MET A 42 -8.49 6.89 13.42
C MET A 42 -7.07 6.30 13.36
N ALA A 43 -6.57 5.94 12.18
CA ALA A 43 -5.20 5.41 12.00
C ALA A 43 -4.10 6.38 12.44
N GLU A 44 -4.38 7.68 12.51
CA GLU A 44 -3.46 8.71 13.00
C GLU A 44 -3.10 8.57 14.50
N THR A 45 -3.91 7.88 15.31
CA THR A 45 -3.63 7.69 16.74
C THR A 45 -3.24 6.26 17.10
N LEU A 46 -3.49 5.30 16.21
CA LEU A 46 -3.16 3.90 16.45
C LEU A 46 -1.65 3.64 16.44
N SER A 47 -1.23 2.69 17.28
CA SER A 47 0.10 2.09 17.15
C SER A 47 0.21 1.26 15.87
N ALA A 48 1.42 1.06 15.36
CA ALA A 48 1.65 0.23 14.17
C ALA A 48 1.06 -1.19 14.30
N ARG A 49 1.07 -1.75 15.51
CA ARG A 49 0.46 -3.06 15.79
C ARG A 49 -1.07 -3.03 15.66
N GLN A 50 -1.73 -2.04 16.25
CA GLN A 50 -3.19 -1.91 16.15
C GLN A 50 -3.62 -1.62 14.72
N LEU A 51 -2.84 -0.82 13.99
CA LEU A 51 -3.08 -0.53 12.58
C LEU A 51 -3.00 -1.81 11.73
N ALA A 52 -2.01 -2.67 11.97
CA ALA A 52 -1.89 -3.95 11.30
C ALA A 52 -3.05 -4.91 11.63
N GLU A 53 -3.39 -5.04 12.91
CA GLU A 53 -4.53 -5.86 13.36
C GLU A 53 -5.86 -5.38 12.75
N MET A 54 -6.05 -4.06 12.60
CA MET A 54 -7.20 -3.50 11.90
C MET A 54 -7.16 -3.84 10.41
N ALA A 55 -6.01 -3.65 9.75
CA ALA A 55 -5.85 -3.88 8.31
C ALA A 55 -6.09 -5.35 7.90
N GLU A 56 -5.75 -6.32 8.76
CA GLU A 56 -6.01 -7.75 8.53
C GLU A 56 -7.49 -8.09 8.34
N THR A 57 -8.38 -7.26 8.89
CA THR A 57 -9.84 -7.49 8.86
C THR A 57 -10.56 -6.75 7.74
N MET A 58 -9.85 -5.87 7.03
CA MET A 58 -10.42 -5.01 6.01
C MET A 58 -10.23 -5.58 4.60
N SER A 59 -11.17 -5.25 3.71
CA SER A 59 -11.02 -5.58 2.28
C SER A 59 -9.91 -4.75 1.64
N SER A 60 -9.24 -5.30 0.61
CA SER A 60 -8.22 -4.56 -0.16
C SER A 60 -8.73 -3.23 -0.71
N ARG A 61 -10.01 -3.19 -1.09
CA ARG A 61 -10.65 -1.95 -1.56
C ARG A 61 -10.69 -0.87 -0.48
N GLN A 62 -11.13 -1.21 0.73
CA GLN A 62 -11.19 -0.24 1.82
C GLN A 62 -9.78 0.24 2.21
N LEU A 63 -8.79 -0.67 2.18
CA LEU A 63 -7.39 -0.32 2.44
C LEU A 63 -6.82 0.63 1.38
N ALA A 64 -7.13 0.41 0.10
CA ALA A 64 -6.74 1.31 -0.98
C ALA A 64 -7.41 2.70 -0.88
N GLU A 65 -8.70 2.73 -0.52
CA GLU A 65 -9.43 3.98 -0.26
C GLU A 65 -8.89 4.70 1.00
N MET A 66 -8.45 3.98 2.03
CA MET A 66 -7.75 4.58 3.18
C MET A 66 -6.40 5.17 2.77
N ALA A 67 -5.59 4.42 2.02
CA ALA A 67 -4.29 4.89 1.54
C ALA A 67 -4.42 6.21 0.76
N GLU A 68 -5.44 6.35 -0.09
CA GLU A 68 -5.72 7.57 -0.86
C GLU A 68 -5.95 8.81 0.03
N THR A 69 -6.39 8.62 1.27
CA THR A 69 -6.65 9.72 2.21
C THR A 69 -5.47 10.05 3.14
N MET A 70 -4.46 9.17 3.20
CA MET A 70 -3.28 9.33 4.06
C MET A 70 -2.12 9.93 3.27
N THR A 71 -1.17 10.58 3.96
CA THR A 71 0.02 11.15 3.32
C THR A 71 1.27 11.00 4.18
N GLY A 72 2.45 11.12 3.56
CA GLY A 72 3.74 11.18 4.26
C GLY A 72 4.04 9.94 5.11
N ALA A 73 4.64 10.15 6.29
CA ALA A 73 5.09 9.05 7.16
C ALA A 73 3.97 8.11 7.59
N ARG A 74 2.74 8.63 7.75
CA ARG A 74 1.58 7.84 8.17
C ARG A 74 1.10 6.90 7.08
N LEU A 75 1.09 7.37 5.84
CA LEU A 75 0.87 6.51 4.68
C LEU A 75 1.95 5.41 4.62
N GLN A 76 3.22 5.76 4.81
CA GLN A 76 4.32 4.78 4.77
C GLN A 76 4.20 3.70 5.86
N ASP A 77 3.84 4.10 7.08
CA ASP A 77 3.64 3.15 8.17
C ASP A 77 2.40 2.26 7.92
N PHE A 78 1.33 2.80 7.35
CA PHE A 78 0.15 2.03 6.95
C PHE A 78 0.48 1.01 5.85
N LEU A 79 1.17 1.41 4.78
CA LEU A 79 1.52 0.53 3.67
C LEU A 79 2.37 -0.67 4.12
N LYS A 80 3.25 -0.49 5.13
CA LYS A 80 4.03 -1.59 5.73
C LYS A 80 3.20 -2.62 6.49
N THR A 81 1.95 -2.30 6.84
CA THR A 81 1.05 -3.26 7.49
C THR A 81 0.32 -4.16 6.49
N LEU A 82 0.39 -3.85 5.19
CA LEU A 82 -0.37 -4.55 4.16
C LEU A 82 0.37 -5.79 3.66
N SER A 83 -0.38 -6.85 3.37
CA SER A 83 0.14 -7.97 2.59
C SER A 83 0.50 -7.54 1.16
N PRO A 84 1.35 -8.28 0.41
CA PRO A 84 1.70 -7.92 -0.97
C PRO A 84 0.50 -7.74 -1.91
N ALA A 85 -0.58 -8.51 -1.72
CA ALA A 85 -1.79 -8.36 -2.51
C ALA A 85 -2.59 -7.10 -2.15
N GLN A 86 -2.73 -6.79 -0.86
CA GLN A 86 -3.37 -5.55 -0.40
C GLN A 86 -2.56 -4.32 -0.80
N LEU A 87 -1.23 -4.41 -0.71
CA LEU A 87 -0.31 -3.36 -1.11
C LEU A 87 -0.42 -3.07 -2.60
N ALA A 88 -0.47 -4.10 -3.45
CA ALA A 88 -0.70 -3.92 -4.89
C ALA A 88 -2.01 -3.20 -5.20
N ASP A 89 -3.10 -3.51 -4.49
CA ASP A 89 -4.36 -2.75 -4.64
C ASP A 89 -4.23 -1.31 -4.18
N ALA A 90 -3.52 -1.05 -3.07
CA ALA A 90 -3.25 0.31 -2.60
C ALA A 90 -2.39 1.11 -3.59
N THR A 91 -1.41 0.49 -4.26
CA THR A 91 -0.56 1.20 -5.24
C THR A 91 -1.35 1.86 -6.37
N LYS A 92 -2.55 1.38 -6.70
CA LYS A 92 -3.40 1.89 -7.77
C LYS A 92 -4.00 3.27 -7.46
N THR A 93 -4.07 3.65 -6.18
CA THR A 93 -4.58 4.95 -5.74
C THR A 93 -3.47 5.94 -5.42
N LEU A 94 -2.22 5.47 -5.32
CA LEU A 94 -1.07 6.31 -4.99
C LEU A 94 -0.63 7.18 -6.17
N THR A 95 -0.18 8.39 -5.85
CA THR A 95 0.52 9.24 -6.81
C THR A 95 1.90 8.69 -7.14
N SER A 96 2.48 9.10 -8.28
CA SER A 96 3.86 8.71 -8.63
C SER A 96 4.89 9.11 -7.58
N ARG A 97 4.63 10.18 -6.82
CA ARG A 97 5.49 10.60 -5.70
C ARG A 97 5.40 9.62 -4.53
N GLU A 98 4.20 9.22 -4.14
CA GLU A 98 3.98 8.29 -3.02
C GLU A 98 4.50 6.89 -3.36
N LEU A 99 4.34 6.45 -4.62
CA LEU A 99 4.96 5.22 -5.11
C LEU A 99 6.49 5.26 -5.00
N ALA A 100 7.11 6.38 -5.37
CA ALA A 100 8.55 6.56 -5.22
C ALA A 100 8.99 6.51 -3.74
N GLU A 101 8.32 7.26 -2.87
CA GLU A 101 8.60 7.28 -1.43
C GLU A 101 8.41 5.88 -0.80
N MET A 102 7.38 5.14 -1.22
CA MET A 102 7.16 3.76 -0.79
C MET A 102 8.31 2.86 -1.22
N ALA A 103 8.66 2.89 -2.50
CA ALA A 103 9.71 2.04 -3.05
C ALA A 103 11.09 2.32 -2.45
N GLU A 104 11.41 3.57 -2.09
CA GLU A 104 12.65 3.92 -1.39
C GLU A 104 12.79 3.26 -0.02
N THR A 105 11.67 2.94 0.65
CA THR A 105 11.68 2.30 1.96
C THR A 105 11.62 0.77 1.91
N MET A 106 11.23 0.21 0.77
CA MET A 106 11.13 -1.23 0.57
C MET A 106 12.48 -1.85 0.23
N SER A 107 12.73 -3.02 0.78
CA SER A 107 13.84 -3.87 0.36
C SER A 107 13.60 -4.45 -1.04
N ALA A 108 14.70 -4.86 -1.69
CA ALA A 108 14.69 -5.62 -2.94
C ALA A 108 13.68 -6.76 -2.94
N ARG A 109 13.63 -7.50 -1.82
CA ARG A 109 12.78 -8.66 -1.65
C ARG A 109 11.31 -8.27 -1.54
N GLU A 110 10.97 -7.22 -0.81
CA GLU A 110 9.59 -6.75 -0.70
C GLU A 110 9.08 -6.22 -2.04
N LEU A 111 9.93 -5.52 -2.80
CA LEU A 111 9.60 -5.08 -4.16
C LEU A 111 9.35 -6.27 -5.10
N ALA A 112 10.18 -7.32 -5.00
CA ALA A 112 9.98 -8.55 -5.75
C ALA A 112 8.67 -9.26 -5.40
N GLU A 113 8.37 -9.42 -4.10
CA GLU A 113 7.12 -10.05 -3.63
C GLU A 113 5.89 -9.24 -4.05
N LEU A 114 5.98 -7.91 -4.06
CA LEU A 114 4.94 -7.02 -4.59
C LEU A 114 4.79 -7.17 -6.11
N ALA A 115 5.90 -7.30 -6.85
CA ALA A 115 5.86 -7.44 -8.29
C ALA A 115 5.17 -8.73 -8.77
N GLU A 116 5.22 -9.80 -7.97
CA GLU A 116 4.51 -11.05 -8.25
C GLU A 116 2.98 -10.91 -8.25
N THR A 117 2.43 -9.91 -7.55
CA THR A 117 0.98 -9.69 -7.43
C THR A 117 0.44 -8.66 -8.42
N MET A 118 1.32 -7.92 -9.10
CA MET A 118 0.98 -6.82 -10.00
C MET A 118 0.86 -7.27 -11.47
N SER A 119 -0.01 -6.60 -12.21
CA SER A 119 -0.09 -6.70 -13.67
C SER A 119 1.08 -5.98 -14.34
N ALA A 120 1.37 -6.32 -15.59
CA ALA A 120 2.45 -5.69 -16.37
C ALA A 120 2.34 -4.17 -16.47
N ARG A 121 1.11 -3.63 -16.54
CA ARG A 121 0.87 -2.18 -16.58
C ARG A 121 1.21 -1.52 -15.24
N GLU A 122 0.76 -2.11 -14.14
CA GLU A 122 1.02 -1.59 -12.80
C GLU A 122 2.53 -1.66 -12.50
N LEU A 123 3.21 -2.72 -12.94
CA LEU A 123 4.67 -2.85 -12.87
C LEU A 123 5.40 -1.75 -13.65
N ALA A 124 4.92 -1.39 -14.84
CA ALA A 124 5.52 -0.31 -15.62
C ALA A 124 5.33 1.06 -14.95
N GLU A 125 4.15 1.33 -14.38
CA GLU A 125 3.89 2.55 -13.62
C GLU A 125 4.80 2.64 -12.39
N MET A 126 5.01 1.53 -11.67
CA MET A 126 5.96 1.45 -10.57
C MET A 126 7.41 1.64 -11.04
N ALA A 127 7.78 1.00 -12.15
CA ALA A 127 9.12 1.05 -12.71
C ALA A 127 9.57 2.47 -13.10
N GLU A 128 8.65 3.35 -13.48
CA GLU A 128 8.92 4.77 -13.73
C GLU A 128 9.38 5.54 -12.47
N THR A 129 9.14 5.00 -11.27
CA THR A 129 9.54 5.62 -10.00
C THR A 129 10.83 5.05 -9.42
N LEU A 130 11.23 3.84 -9.85
CA LEU A 130 12.36 3.11 -9.30
C LEU A 130 13.72 3.61 -9.81
N SER A 131 14.73 3.48 -8.95
CA SER A 131 16.13 3.58 -9.37
C SER A 131 16.53 2.40 -10.25
N ALA A 132 17.60 2.55 -11.04
CA ALA A 132 18.12 1.48 -11.90
C ALA A 132 18.44 0.19 -11.11
N ARG A 133 18.94 0.33 -9.87
CA ARG A 133 19.24 -0.83 -9.02
C ARG A 133 17.97 -1.57 -8.56
N GLN A 134 16.97 -0.83 -8.06
CA GLN A 134 15.69 -1.42 -7.65
C GLN A 134 14.98 -2.08 -8.83
N LEU A 135 15.04 -1.46 -10.01
CA LEU A 135 14.52 -2.04 -11.26
C LEU A 135 15.18 -3.37 -11.60
N ALA A 136 16.50 -3.46 -11.48
CA ALA A 136 17.25 -4.69 -11.74
C ALA A 136 16.81 -5.81 -10.79
N GLU A 137 16.79 -5.52 -9.48
CA GLU A 137 16.42 -6.49 -8.45
C GLU A 137 14.95 -6.96 -8.59
N MET A 138 14.03 -6.05 -8.93
CA MET A 138 12.63 -6.41 -9.23
C MET A 138 12.51 -7.26 -10.50
N ALA A 139 13.28 -6.92 -11.55
CA ALA A 139 13.24 -7.64 -12.81
C ALA A 139 13.81 -9.07 -12.71
N GLU A 140 14.70 -9.35 -11.75
CA GLU A 140 15.23 -10.69 -11.51
C GLU A 140 14.17 -11.70 -11.05
N THR A 141 13.07 -11.25 -10.44
CA THR A 141 12.00 -12.14 -9.95
C THR A 141 10.82 -12.26 -10.92
N MET A 142 10.80 -11.42 -11.96
CA MET A 142 9.74 -11.42 -12.97
C MET A 142 9.94 -12.54 -14.00
N SER A 143 8.83 -13.11 -14.46
CA SER A 143 8.87 -14.00 -15.63
C SER A 143 9.25 -13.23 -16.90
N SER A 144 9.86 -13.91 -17.88
CA SER A 144 10.18 -13.33 -19.18
C SER A 144 8.95 -12.73 -19.89
N ARG A 145 7.76 -13.31 -19.65
CA ARG A 145 6.50 -12.77 -20.14
C ARG A 145 6.13 -11.45 -19.47
N GLN A 146 6.20 -11.37 -18.15
CA GLN A 146 5.90 -10.12 -17.43
C GLN A 146 6.90 -9.02 -17.81
N LEU A 147 8.19 -9.36 -17.98
CA LEU A 147 9.20 -8.40 -18.45
C LEU A 147 8.88 -7.85 -19.85
N ALA A 148 8.46 -8.72 -20.78
CA ALA A 148 8.08 -8.30 -22.12
C ALA A 148 6.82 -7.41 -22.11
N GLU A 149 5.78 -7.82 -21.40
CA GLU A 149 4.54 -7.04 -21.29
C GLU A 149 4.78 -5.68 -20.58
N MET A 150 5.62 -5.66 -19.54
CA MET A 150 6.03 -4.42 -18.88
C MET A 150 6.77 -3.51 -19.87
N ALA A 151 7.77 -4.04 -20.57
CA ALA A 151 8.56 -3.32 -21.57
C ALA A 151 7.70 -2.69 -22.69
N GLU A 152 6.63 -3.35 -23.13
CA GLU A 152 5.69 -2.83 -24.13
C GLU A 152 4.93 -1.58 -23.65
N THR A 153 4.77 -1.43 -22.34
CA THR A 153 4.03 -0.31 -21.73
C THR A 153 4.93 0.84 -21.25
N MET A 154 6.25 0.64 -21.22
CA MET A 154 7.21 1.63 -20.76
C MET A 154 7.62 2.64 -21.83
N THR A 155 8.10 3.80 -21.40
CA THR A 155 8.74 4.75 -22.30
C THR A 155 10.08 4.22 -22.83
N GLY A 156 10.44 4.59 -24.07
CA GLY A 156 11.67 4.09 -24.70
C GLY A 156 12.96 4.43 -23.93
N ALA A 157 12.98 5.53 -23.16
CA ALA A 157 14.13 5.89 -22.32
C ALA A 157 14.28 4.95 -21.11
N ARG A 158 13.18 4.68 -20.40
CA ARG A 158 13.22 3.75 -19.25
C ARG A 158 13.45 2.31 -19.68
N LEU A 159 12.87 1.88 -20.80
CA LEU A 159 13.13 0.56 -21.35
C LEU A 159 14.63 0.33 -21.59
N GLN A 160 15.34 1.34 -22.11
CA GLN A 160 16.78 1.26 -22.32
C GLN A 160 17.55 1.11 -21.00
N ASP A 161 17.11 1.78 -19.94
CA ASP A 161 17.76 1.65 -18.63
C ASP A 161 17.53 0.27 -18.02
N VAL A 162 16.32 -0.28 -18.13
CA VAL A 162 16.02 -1.67 -17.72
C VAL A 162 16.83 -2.69 -18.52
N LEU A 163 16.95 -2.51 -19.83
CA LEU A 163 17.74 -3.40 -20.68
C LEU A 163 19.23 -3.36 -20.36
N LYS A 164 19.78 -2.18 -20.02
CA LYS A 164 21.18 -2.05 -19.57
C LYS A 164 21.41 -2.74 -18.24
N THR A 165 20.46 -2.66 -17.31
CA THR A 165 20.60 -3.31 -16.00
C THR A 165 20.49 -4.83 -16.08
N LEU A 166 19.79 -5.35 -17.09
CA LEU A 166 19.62 -6.79 -17.33
C LEU A 166 20.66 -7.38 -18.30
N SER A 167 21.46 -6.52 -18.95
CA SER A 167 22.58 -6.96 -19.77
C SER A 167 23.77 -7.27 -18.87
N PRO A 168 24.36 -8.49 -18.92
CA PRO A 168 25.52 -8.85 -18.10
C PRO A 168 26.78 -8.06 -18.46
#